data_AF-A0A816Z0V5-F1
#
_entry.id   AF-A0A816Z0V5-F1
#
_cell.length_a   1.000
_cell.length_b   1.000
_cell.length_c   1.000
_cell.angle_alpha   90.00
_cell.angle_beta   90.00
_cell.angle_gamma   90.00
#
_symmetry.space_group_name_H-M   'P 1'
#
loop_
_entity.id
_entity.type
_entity.pdbx_description
1 polymer ?
#
loop_
_entity_poly.entity_id
_entity_poly.type
_entity_poly.pdbx_seq_one_letter_code
_entity_poly.pdbx_strand_id
1 'polypeptide(L)'
;MTDTVEKPPDINQILHHDDRIISTLEKQNVLSDDLPPLEIVREMIKYETFLRLSEPIQELFDSYRTDDNAITMVLDLIQQHVVERFGYRHVNALRTAMSRFPDDPIIKEAFYVKHNKITQGLVNQGQCAIDVKLFTLNGQSTTLFSYITAEQPLVVLAGSTT
;
A
#
# COMPACT_ATOMS: atom_id res chain seq x y z
N MET A 1 -6.43 -25.83 -23.44
CA MET A 1 -5.96 -24.44 -23.25
C MET A 1 -5.10 -24.49 -22.00
N THR A 2 -3.79 -24.43 -22.17
CA THR A 2 -2.80 -24.49 -21.08
C THR A 2 -2.61 -23.08 -20.55
N ASP A 3 -3.02 -22.85 -19.31
CA ASP A 3 -2.70 -21.64 -18.55
C ASP A 3 -1.18 -21.49 -18.48
N THR A 4 -0.65 -20.53 -19.23
CA THR A 4 0.70 -20.03 -19.02
C THR A 4 0.71 -19.28 -17.69
N VAL A 5 1.17 -19.96 -16.64
CA VAL A 5 1.56 -19.32 -15.39
C VAL A 5 2.76 -18.43 -15.72
N GLU A 6 2.48 -17.15 -15.93
CA GLU A 6 3.50 -16.14 -16.17
C GLU A 6 4.41 -16.11 -14.93
N LYS A 7 5.70 -16.37 -15.14
CA LYS A 7 6.68 -16.44 -14.06
C LYS A 7 6.72 -15.08 -13.36
N PRO A 8 6.64 -15.01 -12.02
CA PRO A 8 6.65 -13.73 -11.32
C PRO A 8 7.93 -12.94 -11.65
N PRO A 9 7.82 -11.61 -11.78
CA PRO A 9 8.97 -10.76 -12.04
C PRO A 9 10.01 -10.91 -10.92
N ASP A 10 11.26 -11.12 -11.31
CA ASP A 10 12.38 -11.21 -10.37
C ASP A 10 12.70 -9.80 -9.87
N ILE A 11 12.23 -9.49 -8.66
CA ILE A 11 12.46 -8.18 -8.03
C ILE A 11 13.94 -7.84 -7.89
N ASN A 12 14.84 -8.83 -7.83
CA ASN A 12 16.28 -8.54 -7.81
C ASN A 12 16.78 -7.97 -9.14
N GLN A 13 16.14 -8.31 -10.27
CA GLN A 13 16.45 -7.71 -11.57
C GLN A 13 15.93 -6.28 -11.70
N ILE A 14 14.92 -5.91 -10.91
CA ILE A 14 14.28 -4.59 -10.90
C ILE A 14 15.01 -3.62 -9.96
N LEU A 15 15.60 -4.13 -8.87
CA LEU A 15 16.22 -3.33 -7.81
C LEU A 15 17.71 -3.01 -8.02
N HIS A 16 18.24 -3.09 -9.24
CA HIS A 16 19.65 -2.74 -9.53
C HIS A 16 19.92 -1.22 -9.55
N HIS A 17 19.62 -0.51 -8.45
CA HIS A 17 20.13 0.84 -8.17
C HIS A 17 20.16 1.05 -6.64
N ASP A 18 21.27 0.66 -6.00
CA ASP A 18 22.13 1.47 -5.11
C ASP A 18 23.01 0.55 -4.22
N ASP A 19 24.08 0.00 -4.80
CA ASP A 19 24.97 -0.98 -4.15
C ASP A 19 25.95 -0.36 -3.11
N ARG A 20 25.69 0.85 -2.61
CA ARG A 20 26.61 1.51 -1.65
C ARG A 20 26.43 1.08 -0.19
N ILE A 21 25.51 0.16 0.10
CA ILE A 21 25.29 -0.43 1.45
C ILE A 21 25.69 -1.93 1.50
N ILE A 22 26.35 -2.47 0.46
CA ILE A 22 26.78 -3.88 0.40
C ILE A 22 28.24 -4.03 0.85
N SER A 23 28.61 -3.53 2.04
CA SER A 23 29.96 -3.79 2.57
C SER A 23 30.00 -4.23 4.03
N THR A 24 28.86 -4.43 4.69
CA THR A 24 28.84 -4.80 6.11
C THR A 24 28.12 -6.12 6.44
N LEU A 25 27.40 -6.73 5.49
CA LEU A 25 26.56 -7.93 5.77
C LEU A 25 26.92 -9.19 4.98
N GLU A 26 28.07 -9.24 4.31
CA GLU A 26 28.61 -10.50 3.75
C GLU A 26 29.26 -11.39 4.83
N LYS A 27 28.60 -11.55 5.98
CA LYS A 27 29.00 -12.52 7.01
C LYS A 27 27.88 -13.53 7.19
N GLN A 28 28.03 -14.67 6.52
CA GLN A 28 27.36 -15.96 6.79
C GLN A 28 25.84 -15.84 6.99
N ASN A 29 25.13 -15.92 5.86
CA ASN A 29 23.70 -15.66 5.69
C ASN A 29 22.82 -16.76 6.32
N VAL A 30 22.82 -16.85 7.66
CA VAL A 30 21.80 -17.61 8.41
C VAL A 30 20.69 -16.64 8.74
N LEU A 31 19.59 -16.69 7.98
CA LEU A 31 18.38 -15.94 8.29
C LEU A 31 17.84 -16.40 9.64
N SER A 32 17.55 -15.45 10.52
CA SER A 32 16.94 -15.69 11.82
C SER A 32 15.44 -15.96 11.68
N ASP A 33 14.94 -16.89 12.50
CA ASP A 33 13.52 -17.16 12.67
C ASP A 33 12.92 -16.34 13.85
N ASP A 34 13.76 -15.61 14.59
CA ASP A 34 13.34 -14.75 15.70
C ASP A 34 12.58 -13.51 15.19
N LEU A 35 11.77 -12.94 16.07
CA LEU A 35 11.11 -11.67 15.79
C LEU A 35 12.10 -10.49 15.94
N PRO A 36 12.20 -9.57 14.97
CA PRO A 36 13.09 -8.42 15.06
C PRO A 36 12.71 -7.47 16.20
N PRO A 37 13.69 -6.79 16.83
CA PRO A 37 13.42 -5.71 17.78
C PRO A 37 12.79 -4.49 17.08
N LEU A 38 12.21 -3.58 17.87
CA LEU A 38 11.45 -2.42 17.37
C LEU A 38 12.26 -1.56 16.38
N GLU A 39 13.52 -1.29 16.70
CA GLU A 39 14.41 -0.45 15.89
C GLU A 39 14.57 -1.04 14.49
N ILE A 40 14.74 -2.36 14.40
CA ILE A 40 14.87 -3.06 13.13
C ILE A 40 13.54 -3.04 12.37
N VAL A 41 12.41 -3.29 13.04
CA VAL A 41 11.08 -3.21 12.42
C VAL A 41 10.81 -1.83 11.80
N ARG A 42 11.18 -0.75 12.49
CA ARG A 42 11.05 0.62 11.96
C ARG A 42 11.84 0.81 10.67
N GLU A 43 13.08 0.34 10.62
CA GLU A 43 13.92 0.45 9.43
C GLU A 43 13.41 -0.44 8.29
N MET A 44 12.93 -1.64 8.60
CA MET A 44 12.28 -2.50 7.61
C MET A 44 11.05 -1.82 6.99
N ILE A 45 10.19 -1.20 7.80
CA ILE A 45 8.99 -0.48 7.32
C ILE A 45 9.37 0.71 6.44
N LYS A 46 10.34 1.53 6.86
CA LYS A 46 10.82 2.65 6.04
C LYS A 46 11.35 2.17 4.70
N TYR A 47 12.13 1.10 4.70
CA TYR A 47 12.71 0.53 3.48
C TYR A 47 11.64 -0.10 2.59
N GLU A 48 10.68 -0.84 3.15
CA GLU A 48 9.52 -1.37 2.44
C GLU A 48 8.71 -0.25 1.76
N THR A 49 8.46 0.84 2.50
CA THR A 49 7.74 2.00 1.99
C THR A 49 8.53 2.67 0.87
N PHE A 50 9.85 2.82 1.02
CA PHE A 50 10.73 3.34 -0.02
C PHE A 50 10.66 2.50 -1.31
N LEU A 51 10.74 1.16 -1.20
CA LEU A 51 10.62 0.26 -2.33
C LEU A 51 9.26 0.40 -3.01
N ARG A 52 8.18 0.40 -2.23
CA ARG A 52 6.83 0.56 -2.77
C ARG A 52 6.65 1.86 -3.54
N LEU A 53 7.27 2.94 -3.09
CA LEU A 53 7.21 4.26 -3.72
C LEU A 53 8.23 4.46 -4.85
N SER A 54 9.11 3.48 -5.11
CA SER A 54 10.07 3.56 -6.20
C SER A 54 9.39 3.47 -7.56
N GLU A 55 9.92 4.20 -8.55
CA GLU A 55 9.38 4.28 -9.91
C GLU A 55 9.16 2.88 -10.54
N PRO A 56 10.12 1.92 -10.48
CA PRO A 56 9.91 0.61 -11.09
C PRO A 56 8.77 -0.19 -10.46
N ILE A 57 8.57 -0.06 -9.14
CA ILE A 57 7.48 -0.76 -8.44
C ILE A 57 6.14 -0.05 -8.70
N GLN A 58 6.12 1.27 -8.80
CA GLN A 58 4.93 2.03 -9.17
C GLN A 58 4.48 1.67 -10.59
N GLU A 59 5.40 1.55 -11.56
CA GLU A 59 5.10 1.09 -12.92
C GLU A 59 4.50 -0.33 -12.93
N LEU A 60 5.03 -1.24 -12.10
CA LEU A 60 4.44 -2.56 -11.91
C LEU A 60 3.01 -2.48 -11.36
N PHE A 61 2.77 -1.70 -10.30
CA PHE A 61 1.42 -1.54 -9.75
C PHE A 61 0.45 -0.94 -10.77
N ASP A 62 0.89 0.01 -11.59
CA ASP A 62 0.08 0.58 -12.66
C ASP A 62 -0.26 -0.46 -13.73
N SER A 63 0.70 -1.32 -14.09
CA SER A 63 0.48 -2.42 -15.04
C SER A 63 -0.55 -3.44 -14.53
N TYR A 64 -0.56 -3.70 -13.22
CA TYR A 64 -1.43 -4.67 -12.55
C TYR A 64 -2.66 -4.04 -11.88
N ARG A 65 -2.97 -2.77 -12.16
CA ARG A 65 -4.01 -2.01 -11.44
C ARG A 65 -5.40 -2.64 -11.41
N THR A 66 -5.70 -3.57 -12.33
CA THR A 66 -6.97 -4.29 -12.42
C THR A 66 -6.89 -5.75 -11.94
N ASP A 67 -5.73 -6.20 -11.49
CA ASP A 67 -5.48 -7.57 -11.00
C ASP A 67 -5.00 -7.52 -9.55
N ASP A 68 -5.95 -7.66 -8.63
CA ASP A 68 -5.67 -7.65 -7.19
C ASP A 68 -4.75 -8.80 -6.74
N ASN A 69 -4.75 -9.95 -7.45
CA ASN A 69 -3.88 -11.08 -7.13
C ASN A 69 -2.42 -10.75 -7.49
N ALA A 70 -2.20 -10.17 -8.67
CA ALA A 70 -0.87 -9.74 -9.09
C ALA A 70 -0.31 -8.64 -8.17
N ILE A 71 -1.14 -7.67 -7.77
CA ILE A 71 -0.73 -6.65 -6.78
C ILE A 71 -0.33 -7.29 -5.45
N THR A 72 -1.13 -8.25 -4.97
CA THR A 72 -0.83 -8.97 -3.71
C THR A 72 0.49 -9.73 -3.81
N MET A 73 0.74 -10.39 -4.94
CA MET A 73 2.00 -11.10 -5.19
C MET A 73 3.21 -10.16 -5.18
N VAL A 74 3.11 -8.99 -5.81
CA VAL A 74 4.19 -7.98 -5.80
C VAL A 74 4.48 -7.50 -4.36
N LEU A 75 3.43 -7.23 -3.57
CA LEU A 75 3.59 -6.84 -2.16
C LEU A 75 4.27 -7.93 -1.33
N ASP A 76 3.89 -9.19 -1.53
CA ASP A 76 4.48 -10.33 -0.82
C ASP A 76 5.97 -10.50 -1.14
N LEU A 77 6.35 -10.33 -2.41
CA LEU A 77 7.75 -10.39 -2.82
C LEU A 77 8.57 -9.22 -2.26
N ILE A 78 8.01 -8.00 -2.24
CA ILE A 78 8.68 -6.84 -1.61
C ILE A 78 8.89 -7.13 -0.12
N GLN A 79 7.86 -7.56 0.59
CA GLN A 79 7.97 -7.88 2.03
C GLN A 79 9.00 -8.98 2.28
N GLN A 80 9.03 -10.02 1.45
CA GLN A 80 10.03 -11.09 1.56
C GLN A 80 11.45 -10.54 1.35
N HIS A 81 11.67 -9.74 0.31
CA HIS A 81 12.96 -9.10 0.07
C HIS A 81 13.42 -8.24 1.25
N VAL A 82 12.51 -7.46 1.84
CA VAL A 82 12.82 -6.65 3.01
C VAL A 82 13.21 -7.52 4.20
N VAL A 83 12.44 -8.57 4.53
CA VAL A 83 12.80 -9.40 5.70
C VAL A 83 14.15 -10.08 5.53
N GLU A 84 14.43 -10.62 4.34
CA GLU A 84 15.70 -11.28 4.04
C GLU A 84 16.87 -10.31 4.08
N ARG A 85 16.71 -9.09 3.55
CA ARG A 85 17.74 -8.04 3.60
C ARG A 85 18.15 -7.68 5.03
N PHE A 86 17.21 -7.72 5.97
CA PHE A 86 17.47 -7.45 7.38
C PHE A 86 17.87 -8.69 8.19
N GLY A 87 18.05 -9.84 7.53
CA GLY A 87 18.52 -11.08 8.17
C GLY A 87 17.43 -11.94 8.80
N TYR A 88 16.18 -11.79 8.36
CA TYR A 88 15.02 -12.53 8.87
C TYR A 88 14.37 -13.38 7.78
N ARG A 89 13.79 -14.51 8.18
CA ARG A 89 13.17 -15.46 7.23
C ARG A 89 11.72 -15.15 6.90
N HIS A 90 10.97 -14.61 7.85
CA HIS A 90 9.52 -14.62 7.82
C HIS A 90 8.91 -13.22 7.72
N VAL A 91 8.07 -12.99 6.70
CA VAL A 91 7.27 -11.76 6.54
C VAL A 91 6.37 -11.45 7.74
N ASN A 92 6.08 -12.44 8.58
CA ASN A 92 5.36 -12.24 9.84
C ASN A 92 6.04 -11.21 10.76
N ALA A 93 7.36 -11.05 10.64
CA ALA A 93 8.12 -10.00 11.31
C ALA A 93 7.55 -8.59 11.03
N LEU A 94 7.19 -8.32 9.77
CA LEU A 94 6.56 -7.08 9.32
C LEU A 94 5.04 -7.09 9.55
N ARG A 95 4.36 -8.17 9.16
CA ARG A 95 2.89 -8.24 9.20
C ARG A 95 2.31 -8.16 10.62
N THR A 96 3.08 -8.53 11.64
CA THR A 96 2.67 -8.43 13.05
C THR A 96 3.13 -7.14 13.74
N ALA A 97 3.81 -6.23 13.03
CA ALA A 97 4.40 -5.02 13.62
C ALA A 97 3.37 -4.15 14.35
N MET A 98 2.20 -3.92 13.74
CA MET A 98 1.12 -3.13 14.35
C MET A 98 0.60 -3.74 15.66
N SER A 99 0.52 -5.07 15.75
CA SER A 99 0.09 -5.76 16.96
C SER A 99 1.15 -5.74 18.05
N ARG A 100 2.43 -5.80 17.66
CA ARG A 100 3.57 -5.85 18.58
C ARG A 100 3.92 -4.48 19.16
N PHE A 101 3.76 -3.43 18.35
CA PHE A 101 4.17 -2.08 18.69
C PHE A 101 3.06 -1.07 18.36
N PRO A 102 1.88 -1.23 19.00
CA PRO A 102 0.68 -0.49 18.62
C PRO A 102 0.77 1.00 18.90
N ASP A 103 1.75 1.48 19.67
CA ASP A 103 1.93 2.89 20.04
C ASP A 103 3.03 3.60 19.24
N ASP A 104 3.75 2.86 18.40
CA ASP A 104 4.84 3.44 17.62
C ASP A 104 4.29 4.29 16.45
N PRO A 105 4.68 5.56 16.32
CA PRO A 105 4.12 6.44 15.30
C PRO A 105 4.51 6.05 13.87
N ILE A 106 5.73 5.52 13.65
CA ILE A 106 6.19 5.09 12.33
C ILE A 106 5.39 3.88 11.87
N ILE A 107 5.19 2.92 12.78
CA ILE A 107 4.38 1.72 12.51
C ILE A 107 2.92 2.13 12.28
N LYS A 108 2.33 2.97 13.14
CA LYS A 108 0.96 3.48 12.94
C LYS A 108 0.79 4.12 11.56
N GLU A 109 1.72 4.99 11.17
CA GLU A 109 1.63 5.72 9.90
C GLU A 109 1.75 4.78 8.68
N ALA A 110 2.62 3.78 8.73
CA ALA A 110 2.81 2.83 7.63
C ALA A 110 1.60 1.93 7.37
N PHE A 111 0.87 1.55 8.44
CA PHE A 111 -0.36 0.76 8.34
C PHE A 111 -1.62 1.61 8.20
N TYR A 112 -1.51 2.93 8.33
CA TYR A 112 -2.61 3.84 8.08
C TYR A 112 -2.86 3.92 6.56
N VAL A 113 -3.96 3.31 6.10
CA VAL A 113 -4.41 3.40 4.71
C VAL A 113 -4.93 4.82 4.47
N LYS A 114 -4.01 5.78 4.29
CA LYS A 114 -4.30 7.17 3.94
C LYS A 114 -4.94 7.30 2.56
N HIS A 115 -4.70 6.30 1.71
CA HIS A 115 -5.23 6.24 0.36
C HIS A 115 -6.59 5.54 0.38
N ASN A 116 -7.65 6.33 0.62
CA ASN A 116 -8.83 6.12 -0.20
C ASN A 116 -8.33 6.01 -1.64
N LYS A 117 -8.58 4.87 -2.31
CA LYS A 117 -8.37 4.72 -3.75
C LYS A 117 -9.29 5.74 -4.45
N ILE A 118 -8.95 7.02 -4.43
CA ILE A 118 -9.56 8.02 -5.29
C ILE A 118 -8.97 7.75 -6.66
N THR A 119 -9.55 6.76 -7.33
CA THR A 119 -9.48 6.69 -8.78
C THR A 119 -10.09 7.97 -9.32
N GLN A 120 -9.56 8.49 -10.44
CA GLN A 120 -10.26 9.52 -11.20
C GLN A 120 -11.70 9.05 -11.42
N GLY A 121 -12.65 9.75 -10.80
CA GLY A 121 -14.07 9.44 -10.95
C GLY A 121 -14.52 9.73 -12.38
N LEU A 122 -15.71 9.27 -12.73
CA LEU A 122 -16.34 9.52 -14.04
C LEU A 122 -16.64 11.01 -14.33
N VAL A 123 -16.36 11.91 -13.38
CA VAL A 123 -16.72 13.32 -13.43
C VAL A 123 -15.44 14.16 -13.47
N ASN A 124 -15.27 14.89 -14.56
CA ASN A 124 -14.20 15.86 -14.75
C ASN A 124 -14.65 17.28 -14.36
N GLN A 125 -13.69 18.15 -14.06
CA GLN A 125 -13.98 19.56 -13.79
C GLN A 125 -14.72 20.20 -14.97
N GLY A 126 -15.78 20.96 -14.67
CA GLY A 126 -16.62 21.61 -15.68
C GLY A 126 -17.78 20.75 -16.19
N GLN A 127 -17.84 19.47 -15.83
CA GLN A 127 -19.02 18.62 -16.10
C GLN A 127 -20.10 18.82 -15.03
N CYS A 128 -21.36 18.61 -15.42
CA CYS A 128 -22.47 18.57 -14.47
C CYS A 128 -22.27 17.42 -13.48
N ALA A 129 -22.50 17.70 -12.19
CA ALA A 129 -22.52 16.65 -11.17
C ALA A 129 -23.64 15.64 -11.48
N ILE A 130 -23.41 14.38 -11.14
CA ILE A 130 -24.43 13.32 -11.25
C ILE A 130 -25.30 13.38 -9.99
N ASP A 131 -26.62 13.36 -10.14
CA ASP A 131 -27.50 13.23 -8.98
C ASP A 131 -27.44 11.80 -8.44
N VAL A 132 -26.75 11.63 -7.32
CA VAL A 132 -26.55 10.33 -6.68
C VAL A 132 -27.49 10.16 -5.50
N LYS A 133 -27.97 8.93 -5.29
CA LYS A 133 -28.75 8.57 -4.11
C LYS A 133 -27.85 8.55 -2.87
N LEU A 134 -28.29 9.22 -1.82
CA LEU A 134 -27.58 9.33 -0.55
C LEU A 134 -28.46 8.79 0.58
N PHE A 135 -27.84 8.44 1.69
CA PHE A 135 -28.52 8.11 2.94
C PHE A 135 -28.00 9.01 4.05
N THR A 136 -28.92 9.61 4.80
CA THR A 136 -28.59 10.38 6.01
C THR A 136 -28.14 9.44 7.12
N LEU A 137 -27.53 9.99 8.17
CA LEU A 137 -27.14 9.22 9.37
C LEU A 137 -28.34 8.52 10.05
N ASN A 138 -29.56 9.01 9.82
CA ASN A 138 -30.79 8.42 10.34
C ASN A 138 -31.38 7.35 9.40
N GLY A 139 -30.64 6.95 8.36
CA GLY A 139 -31.07 5.95 7.37
C GLY A 139 -32.11 6.43 6.37
N GLN A 140 -32.48 7.72 6.38
CA GLN A 140 -33.42 8.27 5.40
C GLN A 140 -32.73 8.46 4.04
N SER A 141 -33.42 8.04 2.98
CA SER A 141 -32.96 8.23 1.60
C SER A 141 -33.14 9.68 1.16
N THR A 142 -32.15 10.20 0.45
CA THR A 142 -32.16 11.52 -0.18
C THR A 142 -31.33 11.50 -1.47
N THR A 143 -31.13 12.64 -2.14
CA THR A 143 -30.25 12.76 -3.32
C THR A 143 -29.27 13.92 -3.17
N LEU A 144 -28.17 13.90 -3.91
CA LEU A 144 -27.17 14.98 -3.89
C LEU A 144 -27.79 16.33 -4.25
N PHE A 145 -28.67 16.35 -5.24
CA PHE A 145 -29.28 17.59 -5.73
C PHE A 145 -30.25 18.21 -4.72
N SER A 146 -30.78 17.43 -3.77
CA SER A 146 -31.61 17.98 -2.68
C SER A 146 -30.85 18.97 -1.78
N TYR A 147 -29.51 18.91 -1.77
CA TYR A 147 -28.65 19.81 -1.01
C TYR A 147 -28.09 20.96 -1.84
N ILE A 148 -28.31 20.98 -3.16
CA ILE A 148 -27.88 22.08 -4.02
C ILE A 148 -28.86 23.22 -3.85
N THR A 149 -28.38 24.34 -3.35
CA THR A 149 -29.13 25.61 -3.31
C THR A 149 -28.47 26.61 -4.25
N ALA A 150 -29.25 27.50 -4.87
CA ALA A 150 -28.73 28.46 -5.84
C ALA A 150 -27.75 29.48 -5.23
N GLU A 151 -27.69 29.57 -3.90
CA GLU A 151 -27.02 30.65 -3.18
C GLU A 151 -25.65 30.25 -2.61
N GLN A 152 -25.33 28.95 -2.52
CA GLN A 152 -24.10 28.49 -1.88
C GLN A 152 -23.46 27.29 -2.61
N PRO A 153 -22.12 27.25 -2.72
CA PRO A 153 -21.43 26.09 -3.27
C PRO A 153 -21.61 24.87 -2.34
N LEU A 154 -21.97 23.73 -2.92
CA LEU A 154 -22.03 22.46 -2.21
C LEU A 154 -20.64 21.82 -2.18
N VAL A 155 -20.12 21.55 -0.98
CA VAL A 155 -18.86 20.82 -0.77
C VAL A 155 -19.17 19.42 -0.27
N VAL A 156 -18.68 18.40 -0.98
CA VAL A 156 -18.83 16.99 -0.59
C VAL A 156 -17.50 16.48 -0.07
N LEU A 157 -17.50 16.00 1.18
CA LEU A 157 -16.36 15.34 1.79
C LEU A 157 -16.69 13.85 1.93
N ALA A 158 -15.88 13.00 1.31
CA ALA A 158 -16.01 11.56 1.42
C ALA A 158 -14.86 11.00 2.26
N GLY A 159 -15.20 10.09 3.17
CA GLY A 159 -14.25 9.33 3.98
C GLY A 159 -14.68 7.87 4.04
N SER A 160 -13.72 6.97 4.10
CA SER A 160 -13.96 5.56 4.42
C SER A 160 -13.64 5.36 5.90
N THR A 161 -14.50 4.65 6.61
CA THR A 161 -14.24 4.21 7.97
C THR A 161 -14.25 2.69 7.96
N THR A 162 -13.16 2.06 8.38
CA THR A 162 -13.07 0.62 8.66
C THR A 162 -13.33 0.36 10.13
#